data_AF-A0A367LUB1-F1
#
_entry.id   AF-A0A367LUB1-F1
#
_cell.length_a   1.000
_cell.length_b   1.000
_cell.length_c   1.000
_cell.angle_alpha   90.00
_cell.angle_beta   90.00
_cell.angle_gamma   90.00
#
_symmetry.space_group_name_H-M   'P 1'
#
loop_
_entity.id
_entity.type
_entity.pdbx_description
1 polymer ?
#
loop_
_entity_poly.entity_id
_entity_poly.type
_entity_poly.pdbx_seq_one_letter_code
_entity_poly.pdbx_strand_id
1 'polypeptide(L)'
;QAVLHNQDNREHDLLDSNDYYQFQGGMLAAVETLRGAPVASYHGDHSQPDNPRIRTLKEELNRVVRARAVNPKWIAGMKRHGYKGAFELAA
;
A
#
# COMPACT_ATOMS: atom_id res chain seq x y z
N GLN A 1 -11.97 -17.85 1.53
CA GLN A 1 -10.71 -17.67 0.73
C GLN A 1 -10.39 -16.19 0.71
N ALA A 2 -9.12 -15.82 0.73
CA ALA A 2 -8.65 -14.43 0.77
C ALA A 2 -7.30 -14.29 0.05
N VAL A 3 -7.01 -13.08 -0.42
CA VAL A 3 -5.66 -12.67 -0.87
C VAL A 3 -5.02 -11.85 0.25
N LEU A 4 -3.79 -12.16 0.61
CA LEU A 4 -3.04 -11.46 1.65
C LEU A 4 -1.61 -11.23 1.21
N HIS A 5 -1.10 -10.01 1.45
CA HIS A 5 0.31 -9.65 1.27
C HIS A 5 0.82 -9.00 2.56
N ASN A 6 2.04 -9.35 2.98
CA ASN A 6 2.69 -8.79 4.15
C ASN A 6 3.70 -7.73 3.75
N GLN A 7 3.88 -6.76 4.64
CA GLN A 7 4.90 -5.72 4.61
C GLN A 7 5.65 -5.73 5.94
N ASP A 8 6.97 -5.73 5.89
CA ASP A 8 7.87 -5.87 7.04
C ASP A 8 8.55 -4.57 7.47
N ASN A 9 8.37 -3.49 6.72
CA ASN A 9 9.09 -2.24 6.90
C ASN A 9 8.14 -1.02 6.80
N ARG A 10 8.57 0.20 7.13
CA ARG A 10 7.74 1.44 7.05
C ARG A 10 8.31 2.50 6.11
N GLU A 11 9.43 2.19 5.48
CA GLU A 11 10.21 3.05 4.61
C GLU A 11 9.46 3.31 3.31
N HIS A 12 8.68 2.32 2.87
CA HIS A 12 7.78 2.42 1.73
C HIS A 12 6.37 1.96 2.11
N ASP A 13 5.39 2.22 1.24
CA ASP A 13 3.99 1.85 1.46
C ASP A 13 3.35 1.28 0.18
N LEU A 14 2.08 0.90 0.26
CA LEU A 14 1.30 0.34 -0.85
C LEU A 14 1.32 1.17 -2.14
N LEU A 15 1.53 2.48 -2.03
CA LEU A 15 1.54 3.42 -3.16
C LEU A 15 2.96 3.87 -3.52
N ASP A 16 4.00 3.31 -2.90
CA ASP A 16 5.39 3.75 -3.07
C ASP A 16 6.20 2.76 -3.89
N SER A 17 5.81 1.47 -3.87
CA SER A 17 6.37 0.43 -4.73
C SER A 17 5.29 -0.18 -5.62
N ASN A 18 5.65 -0.36 -6.89
CA ASN A 18 4.81 -1.03 -7.87
C ASN A 18 4.57 -2.51 -7.59
N ASP A 19 5.47 -3.16 -6.85
CA ASP A 19 5.37 -4.58 -6.55
C ASP A 19 4.08 -4.93 -5.82
N TYR A 20 3.56 -4.05 -4.95
CA TYR A 20 2.32 -4.33 -4.22
C TYR A 20 1.12 -4.51 -5.15
N TYR A 21 0.92 -3.59 -6.11
CA TYR A 21 -0.19 -3.74 -7.05
C TYR A 21 0.07 -4.83 -8.09
N GLN A 22 1.33 -5.10 -8.44
CA GLN A 22 1.68 -6.20 -9.34
C GLN A 22 1.36 -7.57 -8.73
N PHE A 23 1.78 -7.83 -7.49
CA PHE A 23 1.58 -9.13 -6.84
C PHE A 23 0.21 -9.24 -6.15
N GLN A 24 -0.10 -8.36 -5.21
CA GLN A 24 -1.35 -8.43 -4.45
C GLN A 24 -2.54 -8.04 -5.32
N GLY A 25 -2.42 -6.94 -6.07
CA GLY A 25 -3.45 -6.49 -7.00
C GLY A 25 -3.63 -7.47 -8.17
N GLY A 26 -2.54 -7.99 -8.73
CA GLY A 26 -2.59 -9.01 -9.78
C GLY A 26 -3.24 -10.32 -9.33
N MET A 27 -2.89 -10.84 -8.15
CA MET A 27 -3.52 -12.03 -7.59
C MET A 27 -5.01 -11.79 -7.30
N LEU A 28 -5.35 -10.63 -6.73
CA LEU A 28 -6.75 -10.27 -6.47
C LEU A 28 -7.56 -10.24 -7.77
N ALA A 29 -7.06 -9.55 -8.80
CA ALA A 29 -7.70 -9.47 -10.11
C ALA A 29 -7.85 -10.85 -10.78
N ALA A 30 -6.83 -11.70 -10.70
CA ALA A 30 -6.87 -13.04 -11.26
C ALA A 30 -7.94 -13.92 -10.59
N VAL A 31 -7.98 -13.93 -9.26
CA VAL A 31 -8.96 -14.71 -8.49
C VAL A 31 -10.38 -14.22 -8.76
N GLU A 32 -10.61 -12.92 -8.72
CA GLU A 32 -11.95 -12.34 -8.95
C GLU A 32 -12.43 -12.59 -10.38
N THR A 33 -11.53 -12.51 -11.36
CA THR A 33 -11.84 -12.80 -12.77
C THR A 33 -12.24 -14.26 -12.97
N LEU A 34 -11.48 -15.21 -12.42
CA LEU A 34 -11.76 -16.64 -12.58
C LEU A 34 -12.98 -17.09 -11.78
N ARG A 35 -13.26 -16.44 -10.64
CA ARG A 35 -14.38 -16.76 -9.75
C ARG A 35 -15.68 -16.07 -10.16
N GLY A 36 -15.60 -14.90 -10.81
CA GLY A 36 -16.75 -14.05 -11.13
C GLY A 36 -17.37 -13.34 -9.92
N ALA A 37 -16.67 -13.31 -8.78
CA ALA A 37 -17.15 -12.68 -7.55
C ALA A 37 -15.98 -12.12 -6.73
N PRO A 38 -16.19 -11.04 -5.96
CA PRO A 38 -15.15 -10.44 -5.15
C PRO A 38 -14.63 -11.41 -4.08
N VAL A 39 -13.37 -11.23 -3.70
CA VAL A 39 -12.72 -12.01 -2.64
C VAL A 39 -12.15 -11.09 -1.57
N ALA A 40 -12.12 -11.55 -0.32
CA ALA A 40 -11.55 -10.76 0.76
C ALA A 40 -10.06 -10.50 0.49
N SER A 41 -9.61 -9.26 0.72
CA SER A 41 -8.22 -8.84 0.55
C SER A 41 -7.70 -8.15 1.80
N TYR A 42 -6.53 -8.58 2.27
CA TYR A 42 -5.91 -8.13 3.50
C TYR A 42 -4.45 -7.72 3.29
N HIS A 43 -3.98 -6.79 4.11
CA HIS A 43 -2.58 -6.37 4.19
C HIS A 43 -2.07 -6.61 5.61
N GLY A 44 -0.97 -7.35 5.73
CA GLY A 44 -0.30 -7.61 7.00
C GLY A 44 0.84 -6.62 7.23
N ASP A 45 0.74 -5.77 8.24
CA ASP A 45 1.79 -4.88 8.71
C ASP A 45 2.57 -5.59 9.84
N HIS A 46 3.77 -6.08 9.50
CA HIS A 46 4.73 -6.70 10.42
C HIS A 46 5.92 -5.79 10.74
N SER A 47 5.83 -4.50 10.38
CA SER A 47 6.91 -3.54 10.65
C SER A 47 7.17 -3.28 12.13
N GLN A 48 6.25 -3.70 13.00
CA GLN A 48 6.47 -3.82 14.44
C GLN A 48 6.28 -5.29 14.81
N PRO A 49 7.36 -6.09 14.93
CA PRO A 49 7.27 -7.53 15.17
C PRO A 49 6.47 -7.90 16.44
N ASP A 50 6.54 -7.07 17.48
CA ASP A 50 5.80 -7.28 18.74
C ASP A 50 4.31 -6.88 18.66
N ASN A 51 3.88 -6.24 17.56
CA ASN A 51 2.51 -5.79 17.37
C ASN A 51 2.08 -5.89 15.89
N PRO A 52 2.02 -7.12 15.33
CA PRO A 52 1.60 -7.31 13.96
C PRO A 52 0.14 -6.91 13.79
N ARG A 53 -0.18 -6.21 12.70
CA ARG A 53 -1.54 -5.72 12.42
C ARG A 53 -1.99 -6.17 11.05
N ILE A 54 -3.11 -6.87 11.00
CA ILE A 54 -3.77 -7.22 9.74
C ILE A 54 -4.94 -6.27 9.53
N ARG A 55 -5.01 -5.67 8.36
CA ARG A 55 -6.11 -4.80 7.93
C ARG A 55 -6.71 -5.30 6.64
N THR A 56 -7.93 -4.91 6.32
CA THR A 56 -8.39 -5.02 4.94
C THR A 56 -7.51 -4.15 4.04
N LEU A 57 -7.35 -4.54 2.77
CA LEU A 57 -6.60 -3.73 1.81
C LEU A 57 -7.16 -2.30 1.70
N LYS A 58 -8.49 -2.15 1.82
CA LYS A 58 -9.16 -0.85 1.83
C LYS A 58 -8.76 0.02 3.02
N GLU A 59 -8.69 -0.55 4.22
CA GLU A 59 -8.26 0.17 5.42
C GLU A 59 -6.80 0.60 5.32
N GLU A 60 -5.92 -0.26 4.81
CA GLU A 60 -4.51 0.10 4.64
C GLU A 60 -4.34 1.18 3.57
N LEU A 61 -5.03 1.08 2.43
CA LEU A 61 -5.02 2.14 1.41
C LEU A 61 -5.49 3.48 1.98
N ASN A 62 -6.60 3.50 2.71
CA ASN A 62 -7.10 4.71 3.37
C ASN A 62 -6.09 5.30 4.35
N ARG A 63 -5.38 4.44 5.09
CA ARG A 63 -4.33 4.83 6.02
C ARG A 63 -3.16 5.48 5.27
N VAL A 64 -2.66 4.84 4.21
CA VAL A 64 -1.54 5.34 3.38
C VAL A 64 -1.88 6.68 2.75
N VAL A 65 -3.08 6.82 2.18
CA VAL A 65 -3.54 8.09 1.59
C VAL A 65 -3.47 9.22 2.61
N ARG A 66 -4.05 9.02 3.80
CA ARG A 66 -4.07 10.05 4.86
C ARG A 66 -2.71 10.30 5.48
N ALA A 67 -1.91 9.25 5.68
CA ALA A 67 -0.63 9.34 6.37
C ALA A 67 0.49 9.89 5.48
N ARG A 68 0.41 9.67 4.16
CA ARG A 68 1.47 10.01 3.19
C ARG A 68 0.95 10.84 2.02
N ALA A 69 0.13 10.26 1.15
CA ALA A 69 -0.19 10.86 -0.17
C ALA A 69 -0.77 12.28 -0.07
N VAL A 70 -1.70 12.52 0.86
CA VAL A 70 -2.32 13.83 1.07
C VAL A 70 -1.82 14.55 2.33
N ASN A 71 -0.77 14.03 2.98
CA ASN A 71 -0.25 14.61 4.21
C ASN A 71 0.57 15.88 3.91
N PRO A 72 0.17 17.07 4.40
CA PRO A 72 0.90 18.31 4.14
C PRO A 72 2.36 18.27 4.60
N LYS A 73 2.66 17.53 5.68
CA LYS A 73 4.04 17.36 6.19
C LYS A 73 4.90 16.56 5.20
N TRP A 74 4.35 15.51 4.61
CA TRP A 74 5.07 14.71 3.62
C TRP A 74 5.24 15.48 2.30
N ILE A 75 4.19 16.15 1.83
CA ILE A 75 4.25 17.00 0.63
C ILE A 75 5.29 18.12 0.80
N ALA A 76 5.29 18.83 1.93
CA ALA A 76 6.31 19.83 2.23
C ALA A 76 7.72 19.21 2.37
N GLY A 77 7.79 17.95 2.81
CA GLY A 77 8.95 17.07 2.72
C GLY A 77 9.51 16.99 1.31
N MET A 78 8.71 16.43 0.39
CA MET A 78 9.09 16.19 -0.99
C MET A 78 9.49 17.47 -1.73
N LYS A 79 8.80 18.59 -1.48
CA LYS A 79 9.13 19.89 -2.09
C LYS A 79 10.57 20.37 -1.83
N ARG A 80 11.23 19.91 -0.76
CA ARG A 80 12.65 20.24 -0.49
C ARG A 80 13.65 19.49 -1.38
N HIS A 81 13.19 18.49 -2.14
CA HIS A 81 14.04 17.60 -2.95
C HIS A 81 13.89 17.81 -4.47
N GLY A 82 13.31 18.94 -4.90
CA GLY A 82 13.27 19.35 -6.31
C GLY A 82 12.72 18.27 -7.24
N TYR A 83 13.48 17.93 -8.30
CA TYR A 83 13.09 16.92 -9.30
C TYR A 83 12.73 15.57 -8.68
N LYS A 84 13.56 15.05 -7.76
CA LYS A 84 13.30 13.73 -7.16
C LYS A 84 12.07 13.76 -6.24
N GLY A 85 11.85 14.88 -5.54
CA GLY A 85 10.62 15.06 -4.76
C GLY A 85 9.37 15.13 -5.63
N ALA A 86 9.44 15.80 -6.78
CA ALA A 86 8.34 15.82 -7.75
C ALA A 86 8.09 14.43 -8.37
N PHE A 87 9.15 13.64 -8.56
CA PHE A 87 9.04 12.25 -9.01
C PHE A 87 8.28 11.39 -8.00
N GLU A 88 8.61 11.40 -6.71
CA GLU A 88 7.89 10.59 -5.70
C GLU A 88 6.43 11.02 -5.52
N LEU A 89 6.08 12.26 -5.89
CA LEU A 89 4.69 12.74 -5.91
C LEU A 89 3.88 12.20 -7.09
N ALA A 90 4.56 11.85 -8.19
CA ALA A 90 3.94 11.43 -9.44
C ALA A 90 3.94 9.91 -9.64
N ALA A 91 4.88 9.21 -9.00
CA ALA A 91 4.94 7.75 -8.92
C ALA A 91 3.69 7.18 -8.24
#